data_AF-A0A0F8YLL0-F1
#
_entry.id   AF-A0A0F8YLL0-F1
#
_cell.length_a   1.000
_cell.length_b   1.000
_cell.length_c   1.000
_cell.angle_alpha   90.00
_cell.angle_beta   90.00
_cell.angle_gamma   90.00
#
_symmetry.space_group_name_H-M   'P 1'
#
loop_
_entity.id
_entity.type
_entity.pdbx_description
1 polymer ?
#
loop_
_entity_poly.entity_id
_entity_poly.type
_entity_poly.pdbx_seq_one_letter_code
_entity_poly.pdbx_strand_id
1 'polypeptide(L)' 'MSEQYSFCESVHANSYSKWHIRKLTDKGKFLGGGADTLALCGLKVAWDLAVPVEKSRLNEKDCSKCKEKYTEAADE' A
#
# COMPACT_ATOMS: atom_id res chain seq x y z
N MET A 1 14.26 -4.89 -3.17
CA MET A 1 13.53 -3.61 -3.35
C MET A 1 12.02 -3.70 -3.07
N SER A 2 11.40 -4.88 -2.91
CA SER A 2 9.96 -5.01 -2.57
C SER A 2 9.63 -4.89 -1.08
N GLU A 3 10.65 -4.93 -0.21
CA GLU A 3 10.48 -4.90 1.26
C GLU A 3 10.18 -3.50 1.82
N GLN A 4 10.26 -2.47 0.98
CA GLN A 4 10.03 -1.07 1.38
C GLN A 4 8.58 -0.63 1.15
N TYR A 5 7.70 -1.50 0.68
CA TYR A 5 6.30 -1.16 0.39
C TYR A 5 5.35 -2.21 0.93
N SER A 6 4.15 -1.77 1.30
CA SER A 6 3.09 -2.67 1.75
C SER A 6 1.75 -2.24 1.20
N PHE A 7 0.91 -3.24 0.90
CA PHE A 7 -0.50 -2.97 0.69
C PHE A 7 -1.12 -2.52 2.00
N CYS A 8 -2.06 -1.59 1.91
CA CYS A 8 -2.71 -0.98 3.05
C CYS A 8 -4.15 -0.58 2.72
N GLU A 9 -4.94 -0.46 3.77
CA GLU A 9 -6.36 -0.13 3.69
C GLU A 9 -6.72 1.01 4.66
N SER A 10 -7.79 1.73 4.34
CA SER A 10 -8.34 2.77 5.24
C SER A 10 -9.23 2.17 6.32
N VAL A 11 -9.49 2.92 7.40
CA VAL A 11 -10.39 2.49 8.49
C VAL A 11 -11.78 2.09 7.98
N HIS A 12 -12.25 2.73 6.91
CA HIS A 12 -13.56 2.48 6.31
C HIS A 12 -13.50 1.52 5.12
N ALA A 13 -12.39 0.79 4.96
CA ALA A 13 -12.27 -0.17 3.87
C ALA A 13 -13.25 -1.33 4.05
N ASN A 14 -13.92 -1.69 2.96
CA ASN A 14 -14.80 -2.83 2.83
C ASN A 14 -14.37 -3.67 1.61
N SER A 15 -15.09 -4.75 1.30
CA SER A 15 -14.76 -5.66 0.19
C SER A 15 -14.72 -5.00 -1.21
N TYR A 16 -15.24 -3.78 -1.36
CA TYR A 16 -15.19 -2.99 -2.60
C TYR A 16 -14.14 -1.89 -2.58
N SER A 17 -13.52 -1.66 -1.42
CA SER A 17 -12.49 -0.65 -1.26
C SER A 17 -11.22 -1.08 -1.95
N LYS A 18 -10.60 -0.14 -2.66
CA LYS A 18 -9.36 -0.42 -3.38
C LYS A 18 -8.23 -0.57 -2.38
N TRP A 19 -7.32 -1.49 -2.66
CA TRP A 19 -6.08 -1.57 -1.89
C TRP A 19 -5.13 -0.46 -2.29
N HIS A 20 -4.53 0.14 -1.28
CA HIS A 20 -3.54 1.19 -1.42
C HIS A 20 -2.15 0.62 -1.16
N ILE A 21 -1.12 1.37 -1.56
CA ILE A 21 0.27 1.01 -1.30
C ILE A 21 0.86 2.17 -0.52
N ARG A 22 1.57 1.89 0.57
CA ARG A 22 2.36 2.88 1.30
C ARG A 22 3.82 2.43 1.35
N LYS A 23 4.70 3.40 1.57
CA LYS A 23 6.11 3.13 1.85
C LYS A 23 6.25 2.73 3.32
N LEU A 24 6.95 1.63 3.56
CA LEU A 24 7.34 1.17 4.88
C LEU A 24 8.53 1.99 5.37
N THR A 25 8.47 2.39 6.64
CA THR A 25 9.58 2.99 7.38
C THR A 25 10.35 1.90 8.11
N ASP A 26 11.39 2.27 8.86
CA ASP A 26 12.13 1.35 9.74
C ASP A 26 11.25 0.62 10.77
N LYS A 27 10.01 1.09 10.99
CA LYS A 27 9.02 0.42 11.85
C LYS A 27 8.36 -0.78 11.18
N GLY A 28 8.49 -0.93 9.86
CA GLY A 28 7.91 -2.03 9.10
C GLY A 28 6.38 -1.95 8.95
N LYS A 29 5.74 -3.13 8.85
CA LYS A 29 4.31 -3.30 8.58
C LYS A 29 3.47 -3.25 9.86
N PHE A 30 2.29 -2.64 9.77
CA PHE A 30 1.31 -2.48 10.85
C PHE A 30 0.03 -3.24 10.51
N LEU A 31 -0.05 -4.52 10.88
CA LEU A 31 -1.20 -5.37 10.54
C LEU A 31 -2.45 -5.10 11.41
N GLY A 32 -2.30 -4.37 12.51
CA GLY A 32 -3.36 -4.16 13.53
C GLY A 32 -3.86 -2.73 13.66
N GLY A 33 -3.52 -1.84 12.72
CA GLY A 33 -3.84 -0.42 12.81
C GLY A 33 -2.64 0.45 13.19
N GLY A 34 -2.79 1.76 12.99
CA GLY A 34 -1.75 2.74 13.34
C GLY A 34 -0.63 2.87 12.30
N ALA A 35 -0.91 2.59 11.03
CA ALA A 35 0.02 2.86 9.94
C ALA A 35 0.59 4.29 10.05
N ASP A 36 1.91 4.39 10.06
CA ASP A 36 2.65 5.61 10.40
C ASP A 36 2.84 6.55 9.21
N THR A 37 2.60 6.05 7.99
CA THR A 37 2.72 6.82 6.75
C THR A 37 1.42 6.84 5.96
N LEU A 38 1.29 7.86 5.10
CA LEU A 38 0.22 7.92 4.11
C LEU A 38 0.48 6.92 2.98
N ALA A 39 -0.59 6.48 2.32
CA ALA A 39 -0.47 5.80 1.04
C ALA A 39 0.20 6.69 0.00
N LEU A 40 0.78 6.09 -1.04
CA LEU A 40 1.39 6.80 -2.17
C LEU A 40 0.44 7.78 -2.85
N CYS A 41 -0.87 7.49 -2.86
CA CYS A 41 -1.89 8.38 -3.37
C CYS A 41 -2.23 9.56 -2.42
N GLY A 42 -1.63 9.63 -1.23
CA GLY A 42 -1.89 10.63 -0.19
C GLY A 42 -3.03 10.28 0.76
N LEU A 43 -3.66 9.11 0.61
CA LEU A 43 -4.74 8.67 1.50
C LEU A 43 -4.21 8.29 2.88
N LYS A 44 -4.93 8.69 3.93
CA LYS A 44 -4.70 8.18 5.29
C LYS A 44 -5.16 6.73 5.38
N VAL A 45 -4.22 5.85 5.71
CA VAL A 45 -4.45 4.42 5.86
C VAL A 45 -4.40 4.02 7.32
N ALA A 46 -4.98 2.88 7.63
CA ALA A 46 -5.16 2.40 8.99
C ALA A 46 -4.17 1.26 9.28
N TRP A 47 -4.16 0.23 8.43
CA TRP A 47 -3.31 -0.95 8.58
C TRP A 47 -2.74 -1.41 7.25
N ASP A 48 -1.69 -2.21 7.34
CA ASP A 48 -1.09 -2.95 6.26
C ASP A 48 -1.70 -4.34 6.12
N LEU A 49 -1.61 -4.88 4.92
CA LEU A 49 -1.97 -6.25 4.61
C LEU A 49 -0.74 -7.15 4.69
N ALA A 50 -0.92 -8.37 5.19
CA ALA A 50 0.09 -9.42 5.21
C ALA A 50 0.33 -10.02 3.81
N VAL A 51 0.27 -9.20 2.77
CA VAL A 51 0.48 -9.62 1.38
C VAL A 51 1.64 -8.82 0.78
N PRO A 52 2.62 -9.48 0.12
CA PRO A 52 3.70 -8.78 -0.54
C PRO A 52 3.19 -7.85 -1.66
N VAL A 53 3.86 -6.70 -1.81
CA VAL A 53 3.64 -5.80 -2.95
C VAL A 53 4.60 -6.22 -4.05
N GLU A 54 4.05 -6.70 -5.16
CA GLU A 54 4.81 -7.15 -6.32
C GLU A 54 4.16 -6.58 -7.58
N LYS A 55 4.96 -6.15 -8.56
CA LYS A 55 4.47 -5.58 -9.83
C LYS A 55 3.46 -6.53 -10.49
N SER A 56 3.73 -7.84 -10.49
CA SER A 56 2.88 -8.89 -11.06
C SER A 56 1.54 -9.09 -10.34
N ARG A 57 1.38 -8.59 -9.12
CA ARG A 57 0.16 -8.73 -8.30
C ARG A 57 -0.76 -7.51 -8.40
N LEU A 58 -0.25 -6.41 -8.95
CA LEU A 58 -1.03 -5.20 -9.16
C LEU A 58 -2.17 -5.50 -10.15
N ASN A 59 -3.39 -5.22 -9.72
CA ASN A 59 -4.60 -5.50 -10.49
C ASN A 59 -5.52 -4.28 -10.55
N GLU A 60 -6.63 -4.37 -11.28
CA GLU A 60 -7.59 -3.27 -11.47
C GLU A 60 -8.33 -2.83 -10.19
N LYS A 61 -8.40 -3.71 -9.19
CA LYS A 61 -9.03 -3.44 -7.89
C LYS A 61 -8.11 -2.65 -6.96
N ASP A 62 -6.83 -2.52 -7.28
CA ASP A 62 -5.89 -1.67 -6.55
C ASP A 62 -6.02 -0.20 -6.98
N CYS A 63 -5.63 0.72 -6.11
CA CYS A 63 -5.66 2.15 -6.38
C CYS A 63 -4.73 2.50 -7.55
N SER A 64 -5.28 3.02 -8.65
CA SER A 64 -4.52 3.37 -9.86
C SER A 64 -3.33 4.28 -9.57
N LYS A 65 -3.55 5.36 -8.81
CA LYS A 65 -2.48 6.30 -8.42
C LYS A 65 -1.36 5.64 -7.61
N CYS A 66 -1.69 4.66 -6.77
CA CYS A 66 -0.67 3.93 -6.01
C CYS A 66 0.14 3.01 -6.92
N LYS A 67 -0.51 2.36 -7.91
CA LYS A 67 0.16 1.50 -8.88
C LYS A 67 1.15 2.27 -9.75
N GLU A 68 0.74 3.42 -10.27
CA GLU A 68 1.58 4.29 -11.10
C GLU A 68 2.84 4.68 -10.33
N LYS A 69 2.68 5.28 -9.15
CA LYS A 69 3.79 5.70 -8.29
C LYS A 69 4.70 4.55 -7.86
N TYR A 70 4.13 3.38 -7.55
CA TYR A 70 4.92 2.21 -7.19
C TYR A 70 5.71 1.68 -8.39
N THR A 71 5.13 1.73 -9.59
CA THR A 71 5.80 1.26 -10.81
C THR A 71 6.96 2.19 -11.17
N GLU A 72 6.75 3.51 -11.08
CA GLU A 72 7.80 4.53 -11.23
C GLU A 72 8.93 4.31 -10.21
N ALA A 73 8.60 4.24 -8.92
CA ALA A 73 9.59 4.10 -7.84
C ALA A 73 10.29 2.73 -7.78
N ALA A 74 9.82 1.73 -8.54
CA ALA A 74 10.43 0.40 -8.61
C ALA A 74 11.19 0.17 -9.93
N ASP A 75 11.25 1.18 -10.79
CA ASP A 75 12.14 1.22 -11.97
C ASP A 75 13.41 2.04 -11.71
N GLU A 76 13.34 2.97 -10.75
CA GLU A 76 14.48 3.72 -10.17
C GLU A 76 15.30 2.89 -9.16
#